data_AF-A0A7G6E4M1-F1
#
_entry.id   AF-A0A7G6E4M1-F1
#
_cell.length_a   1.000
_cell.length_b   1.000
_cell.length_c   1.000
_cell.angle_alpha   90.00
_cell.angle_beta   90.00
_cell.angle_gamma   90.00
#
_symmetry.space_group_name_H-M   'P 1'
#
loop_
_entity.id
_entity.type
_entity.pdbx_description
1 polymer ?
#
loop_
_entity_poly.entity_id
_entity_poly.type
_entity_poly.pdbx_seq_one_letter_code
_entity_poly.pdbx_strand_id
1 'polypeptide(L)'
;MKKHLIIAICLSLIALSFPVWAEEQLMTKLYFDNWLKNATSPLEQQINALKTTFAQLENDIRKIRTQLTTTIKVTIGQKSAVIDDKTTQLDVAPINQNGRTMVPVRFIGEAFGANFSWDDKTRKVTYTLDNLKIELYIGKTKAYVNGKSVTLDTSPIISEGRTMVPLRFVGESLGAKLEWDNDTQTATILR
;
A
#
# COMPACT_ATOMS: atom_id res chain seq x y z
N MET A 1 11.33 -14.47 45.03
CA MET A 1 11.38 -13.02 45.33
C MET A 1 12.81 -12.52 45.19
N LYS A 2 13.00 -11.50 44.33
CA LYS A 2 14.08 -10.48 44.32
C LYS A 2 15.54 -10.99 44.24
N LYS A 3 16.22 -10.82 43.10
CA LYS A 3 16.96 -9.62 42.65
C LYS A 3 17.99 -9.13 43.68
N HIS A 4 19.23 -9.00 43.19
CA HIS A 4 20.42 -8.36 43.77
C HIS A 4 21.23 -9.23 44.73
N LEU A 5 22.36 -9.78 44.27
CA LEU A 5 23.69 -9.40 44.74
C LEU A 5 24.78 -10.15 43.95
N ILE A 6 25.06 -9.66 42.74
CA ILE A 6 26.10 -10.16 41.81
C ILE A 6 27.53 -9.70 42.21
N ILE A 7 27.76 -9.16 43.42
CA ILE A 7 28.99 -8.37 43.69
C ILE A 7 29.85 -8.89 44.87
N ALA A 8 29.49 -9.95 45.60
CA ALA A 8 30.19 -10.26 46.86
C ALA A 8 30.49 -11.75 47.12
N ILE A 9 30.95 -12.51 46.13
CA ILE A 9 31.44 -13.88 46.35
C ILE A 9 32.82 -14.06 45.71
N CYS A 10 33.81 -13.35 46.25
CA CYS A 10 35.23 -13.74 46.13
C CYS A 10 36.10 -13.10 47.24
N LEU A 11 35.48 -12.67 48.34
CA LEU A 11 36.15 -11.84 49.36
C LEU A 11 36.02 -12.43 50.77
N SER A 12 36.19 -13.75 50.94
CA SER A 12 36.34 -14.34 52.27
C SER A 12 36.80 -15.80 52.22
N LEU A 13 38.05 -16.05 51.81
CA LEU A 13 38.89 -17.15 52.29
C LEU A 13 40.14 -17.13 51.42
N ILE A 14 41.19 -16.46 51.88
CA ILE A 14 42.63 -16.72 51.68
C ILE A 14 43.30 -15.59 52.46
N ALA A 15 43.33 -15.74 53.78
CA ALA A 15 44.28 -15.08 54.64
C ALA A 15 45.06 -16.20 55.32
N LEU A 16 46.40 -16.12 55.29
CA LEU A 16 47.38 -17.01 55.93
C LEU A 16 47.93 -18.16 55.07
N SER A 17 48.69 -17.79 54.04
CA SER A 17 50.01 -18.37 53.73
C SER A 17 50.48 -17.72 52.42
N PHE A 18 51.36 -16.72 52.52
CA PHE A 18 51.90 -16.03 51.36
C PHE A 18 53.09 -16.83 50.80
N PRO A 19 52.98 -17.50 49.63
CA PRO A 19 54.11 -17.54 48.73
C PRO A 19 54.16 -16.21 47.97
N VAL A 20 55.37 -15.69 47.89
CA VAL A 20 55.84 -14.70 46.91
C VAL A 20 55.29 -15.09 45.51
N TRP A 21 55.09 -14.09 44.63
CA TRP A 21 54.67 -14.17 43.20
C TRP A 21 53.18 -13.86 42.96
N ALA A 22 52.80 -12.60 43.15
CA ALA A 22 51.67 -12.01 42.45
C ALA A 22 52.19 -10.78 41.70
N GLU A 23 52.88 -11.03 40.59
CA GLU A 23 52.98 -9.99 39.56
C GLU A 23 51.54 -9.71 39.10
N GLU A 24 51.04 -8.51 39.35
CA GLU A 24 49.91 -7.99 38.59
C GLU A 24 50.28 -8.10 37.11
N GLN A 25 49.77 -9.12 36.43
CA GLN A 25 49.88 -9.19 34.98
C GLN A 25 49.05 -8.06 34.42
N LEU A 26 49.66 -6.88 34.31
CA LEU A 26 49.12 -5.76 33.56
C LEU A 26 48.91 -6.26 32.14
N MET A 27 47.64 -6.50 31.82
CA MET A 27 47.26 -6.92 30.48
C MET A 27 47.74 -5.84 29.51
N THR A 28 48.55 -6.24 28.54
CA THR A 28 49.05 -5.30 27.55
C THR A 28 47.85 -4.69 26.82
N LYS A 29 47.93 -3.40 26.48
CA LYS A 29 46.89 -2.73 25.70
C LYS A 29 46.51 -3.54 24.45
N LEU A 30 47.50 -4.15 23.79
CA LEU A 30 47.29 -5.02 22.63
C LEU A 30 46.46 -6.27 22.96
N TYR A 31 46.72 -6.93 24.10
CA TYR A 31 45.91 -8.07 24.55
C TYR A 31 44.46 -7.65 24.80
N PHE A 32 44.24 -6.53 25.50
CA PHE A 32 42.90 -6.04 25.78
C PHE A 32 42.14 -5.64 24.51
N ASP A 33 42.80 -4.93 23.58
CA ASP A 33 42.23 -4.53 22.30
C ASP A 33 41.82 -5.76 21.46
N ASN A 34 42.66 -6.80 21.44
CA ASN A 34 42.36 -8.06 20.74
C ASN A 34 41.22 -8.85 21.41
N TRP A 35 41.20 -8.93 22.74
CA TRP A 35 40.11 -9.57 23.47
C TRP A 35 38.78 -8.85 23.24
N LEU A 36 38.78 -7.51 23.29
CA LEU A 36 37.60 -6.70 23.04
C LEU A 36 37.05 -6.92 21.63
N LYS A 37 37.92 -6.89 20.62
CA LYS A 37 37.55 -7.17 19.23
C LYS A 37 36.93 -8.56 19.06
N ASN A 38 37.52 -9.58 19.68
CA ASN A 38 36.99 -10.94 19.60
C ASN A 38 35.66 -11.09 20.34
N ALA A 39 35.49 -10.39 21.47
CA ALA A 39 34.25 -10.39 22.22
C ALA A 39 33.12 -9.64 21.49
N THR A 40 33.42 -8.56 20.75
CA THR A 40 32.41 -7.76 20.04
C THR A 40 32.12 -8.25 18.63
N SER A 41 33.07 -8.92 17.96
CA SER A 41 32.92 -9.35 16.57
C SER A 41 31.65 -10.20 16.29
N PRO A 42 31.24 -11.16 17.13
CA PRO A 42 30.00 -11.92 16.92
C PRO A 42 28.75 -11.04 16.97
N LEU A 43 28.72 -10.04 17.85
CA LEU A 43 27.61 -9.09 17.95
C LEU A 43 27.58 -8.17 16.72
N GLU A 44 28.73 -7.72 16.24
CA GLU A 44 28.84 -6.94 15.00
C GLU A 44 28.35 -7.73 13.79
N GLN A 45 28.69 -9.02 13.70
CA GLN A 45 28.20 -9.92 12.64
C GLN A 45 26.68 -10.07 12.71
N GLN A 46 26.11 -10.26 13.91
CA GLN A 46 24.65 -10.33 14.10
C GLN A 46 23.97 -9.03 13.67
N ILE A 47 24.51 -7.86 14.04
CA ILE A 47 23.98 -6.55 13.63
C ILE A 47 24.00 -6.41 12.11
N ASN A 48 25.09 -6.82 11.44
CA ASN A 48 25.20 -6.72 9.99
C ASN A 48 24.27 -7.70 9.26
N ALA A 49 24.12 -8.92 9.76
CA ALA A 49 23.15 -9.89 9.24
C ALA A 49 21.71 -9.37 9.40
N LEU A 50 21.39 -8.78 10.56
CA LEU A 50 20.08 -8.17 10.82
C LEU A 50 19.80 -7.01 9.86
N LYS A 51 20.77 -6.09 9.66
CA LYS A 51 20.65 -4.98 8.70
C LYS A 51 20.38 -5.48 7.27
N THR A 52 21.10 -6.51 6.85
CA THR A 52 20.93 -7.10 5.52
C THR A 52 19.54 -7.72 5.37
N THR A 53 19.08 -8.42 6.41
CA THR A 53 17.74 -9.02 6.45
C THR A 53 16.65 -7.96 6.38
N PHE A 54 16.80 -6.85 7.10
CA PHE A 54 15.87 -5.72 7.03
C PHE A 54 15.78 -5.13 5.63
N ALA A 55 16.92 -4.86 4.98
CA ALA A 55 16.94 -4.35 3.61
C ALA A 55 16.27 -5.31 2.61
N GLN A 56 16.44 -6.62 2.81
CA GLN A 56 15.78 -7.63 2.00
C GLN A 56 14.25 -7.63 2.22
N LEU A 57 13.80 -7.57 3.49
CA LEU A 57 12.38 -7.47 3.82
C LEU A 57 11.73 -6.23 3.21
N GLU A 58 12.40 -5.08 3.26
CA GLU A 58 11.89 -3.85 2.64
C GLU A 58 11.70 -4.01 1.13
N ASN A 59 12.64 -4.67 0.44
CA ASN A 59 12.52 -4.96 -0.97
C ASN A 59 11.36 -5.92 -1.28
N ASP A 60 11.17 -6.95 -0.47
CA ASP A 60 10.10 -7.93 -0.66
C ASP A 60 8.73 -7.31 -0.38
N ILE A 61 8.60 -6.50 0.67
CA ILE A 61 7.39 -5.69 0.93
C ILE A 61 7.08 -4.79 -0.27
N ARG A 62 8.08 -4.14 -0.85
CA ARG A 62 7.89 -3.30 -2.04
C ARG A 62 7.38 -4.12 -3.22
N LYS A 63 8.01 -5.26 -3.54
CA LYS A 63 7.58 -6.14 -4.64
C LYS A 63 6.16 -6.64 -4.46
N ILE A 64 5.82 -7.09 -3.25
CA ILE A 64 4.47 -7.56 -2.92
C ILE A 64 3.45 -6.44 -3.13
N ARG A 65 3.74 -5.21 -2.68
CA ARG A 65 2.86 -4.06 -2.92
C ARG A 65 2.66 -3.82 -4.41
N THR A 66 3.72 -3.81 -5.21
CA THR A 66 3.62 -3.59 -6.66
C THR A 66 2.82 -4.70 -7.36
N GLN A 67 2.93 -5.95 -6.91
CA GLN A 67 2.18 -7.08 -7.48
C GLN A 67 0.70 -7.10 -7.11
N LEU A 68 0.34 -6.49 -5.98
CA LEU A 68 -1.03 -6.46 -5.47
C LEU A 68 -1.79 -5.18 -5.83
N THR A 69 -1.11 -4.18 -6.40
CA THR A 69 -1.73 -2.91 -6.76
C THR A 69 -2.06 -2.84 -8.24
N THR A 70 -3.34 -2.74 -8.56
CA THR A 70 -3.79 -2.42 -9.92
C THR A 70 -3.79 -0.92 -10.12
N THR A 71 -3.06 -0.45 -11.15
CA THR A 71 -2.96 0.97 -11.50
C THR A 71 -3.69 1.23 -12.81
N ILE A 72 -4.69 2.11 -12.76
CA ILE A 72 -5.45 2.50 -13.93
C ILE A 72 -5.26 4.00 -14.16
N LYS A 73 -4.84 4.40 -15.36
CA LYS A 73 -4.69 5.82 -15.75
C LYS A 73 -5.61 6.13 -16.90
N VAL A 74 -6.37 7.22 -16.74
CA VAL A 74 -7.25 7.75 -17.78
C VAL A 74 -7.02 9.24 -17.95
N THR A 75 -6.86 9.67 -19.18
CA THR A 75 -6.67 11.09 -19.53
C THR A 75 -7.93 11.63 -20.19
N ILE A 76 -8.38 12.80 -19.75
CA ILE A 76 -9.57 13.45 -20.31
C ILE A 76 -9.36 13.71 -21.81
N GLY A 77 -10.37 13.40 -22.61
CA GLY A 77 -10.37 13.60 -24.06
C GLY A 77 -9.61 12.53 -24.86
N GLN A 78 -8.92 11.60 -24.19
CA GLN A 78 -8.18 10.52 -24.86
C GLN A 78 -8.91 9.19 -24.77
N LYS A 79 -8.99 8.47 -25.89
CA LYS A 79 -9.53 7.09 -25.92
C LYS A 79 -8.49 6.03 -25.50
N SER A 80 -7.31 6.45 -25.05
CA SER A 80 -6.27 5.56 -24.57
C SER A 80 -6.24 5.59 -23.05
N ALA A 81 -6.39 4.42 -22.42
CA ALA A 81 -6.22 4.23 -20.99
C ALA A 81 -5.07 3.26 -20.73
N VAL A 82 -4.47 3.31 -19.54
CA VAL A 82 -3.44 2.36 -19.13
C VAL A 82 -3.96 1.57 -17.94
N ILE A 83 -3.88 0.23 -18.00
CA ILE A 83 -4.19 -0.69 -16.90
C ILE A 83 -2.95 -1.54 -16.69
N ASP A 84 -2.31 -1.47 -15.52
CA ASP A 84 -1.11 -2.24 -15.17
C ASP A 84 -0.04 -2.19 -16.27
N ASP A 85 0.30 -0.96 -16.68
CA ASP A 85 1.23 -0.61 -17.76
C ASP A 85 0.82 -1.05 -19.18
N LYS A 86 -0.33 -1.72 -19.33
CA LYS A 86 -0.89 -2.08 -20.63
C LYS A 86 -1.86 -1.01 -21.13
N THR A 87 -1.60 -0.52 -22.34
CA THR A 87 -2.52 0.39 -23.03
C THR A 87 -3.78 -0.35 -23.49
N THR A 88 -4.94 0.21 -23.18
CA THR A 88 -6.27 -0.29 -23.52
C THR A 88 -7.08 0.82 -24.18
N GLN A 89 -7.76 0.49 -25.28
CA GLN A 89 -8.59 1.43 -26.01
C GLN A 89 -10.00 1.51 -25.41
N LEU A 90 -10.49 2.74 -25.22
CA LEU A 90 -11.83 3.06 -24.75
C LEU A 90 -12.78 3.30 -25.93
N ASP A 91 -14.02 2.83 -25.82
CA ASP A 91 -15.09 3.13 -26.78
C ASP A 91 -15.31 4.66 -26.93
N VAL A 92 -15.34 5.35 -25.79
CA VAL A 92 -15.58 6.79 -25.65
C VAL A 92 -14.55 7.36 -24.69
N ALA A 93 -14.02 8.54 -25.01
CA ALA A 93 -13.02 9.19 -24.19
C ALA A 93 -13.62 9.62 -22.83
N PRO A 94 -12.82 9.63 -21.74
CA PRO A 94 -13.23 10.27 -20.51
C PRO A 94 -13.51 11.74 -20.75
N ILE A 95 -14.51 12.29 -20.08
CA ILE A 95 -14.91 13.70 -20.22
C ILE A 95 -14.91 14.38 -18.85
N ASN A 96 -14.74 15.70 -18.84
CA ASN A 96 -15.00 16.50 -17.66
C ASN A 96 -16.48 16.93 -17.67
N GLN A 97 -17.25 16.49 -16.68
CA GLN A 97 -18.62 16.95 -16.45
C GLN A 97 -18.69 17.60 -15.07
N ASN A 98 -18.93 18.92 -15.02
CA ASN A 98 -19.06 19.68 -13.78
C ASN A 98 -17.86 19.52 -12.82
N GLY A 99 -16.63 19.49 -13.35
CA GLY A 99 -15.43 19.33 -12.53
C GLY A 99 -15.22 17.91 -12.01
N ARG A 100 -15.81 16.91 -12.68
CA ARG A 100 -15.66 15.49 -12.36
C ARG A 100 -15.35 14.71 -13.63
N THR A 101 -14.36 13.82 -13.54
CA THR A 101 -14.01 12.90 -14.62
C THR A 101 -15.09 11.84 -14.75
N MET A 102 -15.69 11.76 -15.93
CA MET A 102 -16.67 10.75 -16.30
C MET A 102 -16.04 9.72 -17.21
N VAL A 103 -16.31 8.45 -16.96
CA VAL A 103 -15.71 7.33 -17.69
C VAL A 103 -16.78 6.33 -18.12
N PRO A 104 -16.55 5.56 -19.20
CA PRO A 104 -17.50 4.54 -19.65
C PRO A 104 -17.71 3.47 -18.57
N VAL A 105 -18.97 3.07 -18.36
CA VAL A 105 -19.34 2.05 -17.35
C VAL A 105 -18.57 0.75 -17.54
N ARG A 106 -18.52 0.27 -18.77
CA ARG A 106 -17.86 -0.99 -19.12
C ARG A 106 -16.39 -0.99 -18.69
N PHE A 107 -15.66 0.08 -19.01
CA PHE A 107 -14.23 0.18 -18.73
C PHE A 107 -13.92 0.00 -17.24
N ILE A 108 -14.64 0.70 -16.37
CA ILE A 108 -14.41 0.60 -14.92
C ILE A 108 -14.87 -0.74 -14.36
N GLY A 109 -15.99 -1.27 -14.85
CA GLY A 109 -16.44 -2.61 -14.46
C GLY A 109 -15.36 -3.65 -14.76
N GLU A 110 -14.91 -3.72 -16.01
CA GLU A 110 -13.90 -4.68 -16.46
C GLU A 110 -12.55 -4.49 -15.75
N ALA A 111 -12.09 -3.25 -15.59
CA ALA A 111 -10.79 -2.98 -14.95
C ALA A 111 -10.75 -3.40 -13.48
N PHE A 112 -11.89 -3.44 -12.79
CA PHE A 112 -11.99 -3.90 -11.39
C PHE A 112 -12.60 -5.31 -11.24
N GLY A 113 -12.82 -6.03 -12.35
CA GLY A 113 -13.46 -7.35 -12.32
C GLY A 113 -14.91 -7.33 -11.84
N ALA A 114 -15.57 -6.18 -11.86
CA ALA A 114 -16.96 -6.03 -11.49
C ALA A 114 -17.88 -6.30 -12.70
N ASN A 115 -18.91 -7.12 -12.48
CA ASN A 115 -19.99 -7.26 -13.46
C ASN A 115 -20.81 -5.97 -13.50
N PHE A 116 -21.36 -5.66 -14.67
CA PHE A 116 -22.25 -4.52 -14.84
C PHE A 116 -23.48 -4.87 -15.66
N SER A 117 -24.58 -4.18 -15.40
CA SER A 117 -25.83 -4.31 -16.15
C SER A 117 -26.47 -2.95 -16.39
N TRP A 118 -27.20 -2.86 -17.50
CA TRP A 118 -28.00 -1.70 -17.89
C TRP A 118 -29.48 -2.08 -17.92
N ASP A 119 -30.31 -1.28 -17.25
CA ASP A 119 -31.77 -1.34 -17.35
C ASP A 119 -32.26 -0.08 -18.04
N ASP A 120 -32.79 -0.26 -19.26
CA ASP A 120 -33.27 0.84 -20.09
C ASP A 120 -34.55 1.48 -19.54
N LYS A 121 -35.45 0.69 -18.94
CA LYS A 121 -36.75 1.18 -18.42
C LYS A 121 -36.54 2.14 -17.27
N THR A 122 -35.62 1.81 -16.37
CA THR A 122 -35.31 2.64 -15.20
C THR A 122 -34.12 3.56 -15.41
N ARG A 123 -33.47 3.49 -16.59
CA ARG A 123 -32.26 4.24 -16.94
C ARG A 123 -31.18 4.06 -15.86
N LYS A 124 -30.94 2.81 -15.48
CA LYS A 124 -30.13 2.42 -14.33
C LYS A 124 -28.93 1.58 -14.74
N VAL A 125 -27.78 1.90 -14.18
CA VAL A 125 -26.57 1.07 -14.22
C VAL A 125 -26.44 0.39 -12.87
N THR A 126 -26.14 -0.90 -12.89
CA THR A 126 -25.80 -1.66 -11.68
C THR A 126 -24.41 -2.28 -11.83
N TYR A 127 -23.51 -2.02 -10.89
CA TYR A 127 -22.29 -2.80 -10.70
C TYR A 127 -22.51 -3.85 -9.61
N THR A 128 -21.91 -5.02 -9.80
CA THR A 128 -21.87 -6.10 -8.81
C THR A 128 -20.47 -6.68 -8.73
N LEU A 129 -19.89 -6.70 -7.54
CA LEU A 129 -18.58 -7.30 -7.23
C LEU A 129 -18.66 -7.97 -5.86
N ASP A 130 -18.55 -9.30 -5.81
CA ASP A 130 -18.76 -10.09 -4.58
C ASP A 130 -20.08 -9.72 -3.88
N ASN A 131 -20.01 -9.14 -2.67
CA ASN A 131 -21.16 -8.70 -1.87
C ASN A 131 -21.50 -7.20 -2.07
N LEU A 132 -20.82 -6.53 -2.98
CA LEU A 132 -21.02 -5.12 -3.28
C LEU A 132 -21.96 -4.95 -4.47
N LYS A 133 -22.98 -4.11 -4.30
CA LYS A 133 -23.91 -3.68 -5.34
C LYS A 133 -23.99 -2.16 -5.37
N ILE A 134 -23.68 -1.57 -6.53
CA ILE A 134 -23.77 -0.11 -6.74
C ILE A 134 -24.82 0.16 -7.81
N GLU A 135 -25.81 0.99 -7.50
CA GLU A 135 -26.88 1.36 -8.43
C GLU A 135 -26.84 2.87 -8.70
N LEU A 136 -26.67 3.24 -9.96
CA LEU A 136 -26.65 4.63 -10.41
C LEU A 136 -27.74 4.86 -11.46
N TYR A 137 -28.35 6.04 -11.46
CA TYR A 137 -29.44 6.39 -12.36
C TYR A 137 -29.04 7.57 -13.23
N ILE A 138 -29.29 7.49 -14.54
CA ILE A 138 -28.97 8.59 -15.46
C ILE A 138 -29.70 9.87 -15.05
N GLY A 139 -28.96 10.98 -15.01
CA GLY A 139 -29.49 12.30 -14.69
C GLY A 139 -29.82 12.52 -13.21
N LYS A 140 -29.63 11.52 -12.33
CA LYS A 140 -29.86 11.66 -10.89
C LYS A 140 -28.55 11.63 -10.13
N THR A 141 -28.44 12.51 -9.13
CA THR A 141 -27.33 12.49 -8.16
C THR A 141 -27.58 11.51 -7.02
N LYS A 142 -28.78 10.92 -6.90
CA LYS A 142 -29.06 9.88 -5.91
C LYS A 142 -28.64 8.52 -6.46
N ALA A 143 -27.72 7.87 -5.76
CA ALA A 143 -27.25 6.51 -6.01
C ALA A 143 -27.49 5.62 -4.79
N TYR A 144 -27.26 4.31 -4.95
CA TYR A 144 -27.35 3.36 -3.85
C TYR A 144 -26.12 2.45 -3.82
N VAL A 145 -25.57 2.22 -2.63
CA VAL A 145 -24.51 1.25 -2.38
C VAL A 145 -25.03 0.26 -1.34
N ASN A 146 -25.16 -1.00 -1.72
CA ASN A 146 -25.76 -2.06 -0.89
C ASN A 146 -27.13 -1.65 -0.31
N GLY A 147 -27.97 -1.01 -1.13
CA GLY A 147 -29.29 -0.52 -0.74
C GLY A 147 -29.30 0.77 0.09
N LYS A 148 -28.15 1.28 0.53
CA LYS A 148 -28.05 2.56 1.25
C LYS A 148 -27.94 3.72 0.26
N SER A 149 -28.74 4.76 0.45
CA SER A 149 -28.72 5.95 -0.40
C SER A 149 -27.42 6.75 -0.20
N VAL A 150 -26.79 7.16 -1.30
CA VAL A 150 -25.61 8.03 -1.33
C VAL A 150 -25.83 9.13 -2.37
N THR A 151 -25.36 10.34 -2.08
CA THR A 151 -25.42 11.47 -3.01
C THR A 151 -24.12 11.57 -3.79
N LEU A 152 -24.24 11.70 -5.11
CA LEU A 152 -23.15 11.90 -6.05
C LEU A 152 -22.87 13.39 -6.25
N ASP A 153 -21.60 13.73 -6.44
CA ASP A 153 -21.19 15.09 -6.84
C ASP A 153 -21.71 15.48 -8.23
N THR A 154 -21.82 14.50 -9.13
CA THR A 154 -22.35 14.69 -10.49
C THR A 154 -23.16 13.47 -10.90
N SER A 155 -24.20 13.68 -11.70
CA SER A 155 -25.06 12.59 -12.15
C SER A 155 -24.40 11.81 -13.30
N PRO A 156 -24.64 10.49 -13.40
CA PRO A 156 -24.31 9.73 -14.60
C PRO A 156 -25.05 10.28 -15.81
N ILE A 157 -24.38 10.27 -16.97
CA ILE A 157 -24.96 10.77 -18.23
C ILE A 157 -24.80 9.75 -19.33
N ILE A 158 -25.48 9.96 -20.45
CA ILE A 158 -25.17 9.25 -21.69
C ILE A 158 -24.46 10.24 -22.62
N SER A 159 -23.26 9.88 -23.06
CA SER A 159 -22.47 10.64 -24.04
C SER A 159 -22.02 9.68 -25.14
N GLU A 160 -22.14 10.10 -26.41
CA GLU A 160 -21.74 9.28 -27.57
C GLU A 160 -22.33 7.85 -27.55
N GLY A 161 -23.57 7.69 -27.06
CA GLY A 161 -24.22 6.38 -26.97
C GLY A 161 -23.60 5.43 -25.95
N ARG A 162 -22.83 5.94 -24.98
CA ARG A 162 -22.29 5.20 -23.84
C ARG A 162 -22.72 5.85 -22.54
N THR A 163 -22.99 5.01 -21.53
CA THR A 163 -23.22 5.49 -20.19
C THR A 163 -21.89 5.87 -19.55
N MET A 164 -21.82 7.12 -19.10
CA MET A 164 -20.67 7.73 -18.45
C MET A 164 -21.00 7.89 -16.96
N VAL A 165 -20.12 7.40 -16.09
CA VAL A 165 -20.29 7.45 -14.63
C VAL A 165 -19.17 8.26 -13.97
N PRO A 166 -19.43 8.88 -12.80
CA PRO A 166 -18.41 9.62 -12.07
C PRO A 166 -17.31 8.66 -11.60
N LEU A 167 -16.11 8.86 -12.10
CA LEU A 167 -14.99 7.95 -11.88
C LEU A 167 -14.67 7.80 -10.38
N ARG A 168 -14.63 8.91 -9.65
CA ARG A 168 -14.33 8.94 -8.21
C ARG A 168 -15.30 8.09 -7.40
N PHE A 169 -16.59 8.33 -7.58
CA PHE A 169 -17.61 7.61 -6.81
C PHE A 169 -17.54 6.10 -7.05
N VAL A 170 -17.44 5.68 -8.31
CA VAL A 170 -17.41 4.26 -8.65
C VAL A 170 -16.10 3.62 -8.19
N GLY A 171 -14.96 4.28 -8.41
CA GLY A 171 -13.65 3.80 -7.96
C GLY A 171 -13.58 3.63 -6.44
N GLU A 172 -13.98 4.65 -5.67
CA GLU A 172 -14.00 4.60 -4.20
C GLU A 172 -14.99 3.55 -3.68
N SER A 173 -16.16 3.42 -4.29
CA SER A 173 -17.14 2.39 -3.91
C SER A 173 -16.58 0.98 -4.16
N LEU A 174 -15.76 0.81 -5.19
CA LEU A 174 -15.04 -0.43 -5.49
C LEU A 174 -13.75 -0.59 -4.66
N GLY A 175 -13.46 0.31 -3.72
CA GLY A 175 -12.32 0.21 -2.81
C GLY A 175 -11.00 0.78 -3.35
N ALA A 176 -11.04 1.51 -4.46
CA ALA A 176 -9.86 2.15 -5.03
C ALA A 176 -9.64 3.58 -4.50
N LYS A 177 -8.39 4.03 -4.53
CA LYS A 177 -8.00 5.42 -4.28
C LYS A 177 -7.84 6.16 -5.59
N LEU A 178 -8.12 7.47 -5.58
CA LEU A 178 -7.97 8.31 -6.76
C LEU A 178 -6.97 9.43 -6.52
N GLU A 179 -6.16 9.64 -7.53
CA GLU A 179 -5.24 10.76 -7.65
C GLU A 179 -5.55 11.53 -8.94
N TRP A 180 -5.41 12.85 -8.89
CA TRP A 180 -5.66 13.73 -10.01
C TRP A 180 -4.40 14.53 -10.32
N ASP A 181 -3.98 14.47 -11.58
CA ASP A 181 -2.90 15.28 -12.13
C ASP A 181 -3.52 16.37 -13.00
N ASN A 182 -3.38 17.63 -12.56
CA ASN A 182 -4.00 18.77 -13.23
C ASN A 182 -3.25 19.20 -14.50
N ASP A 183 -1.95 18.96 -14.57
CA ASP A 183 -1.12 19.40 -15.71
C ASP A 183 -1.40 18.53 -16.93
N THR A 184 -1.55 17.23 -16.70
CA THR A 184 -1.84 16.25 -17.74
C THR A 184 -3.32 15.94 -17.90
N GLN A 185 -4.18 16.46 -17.02
CA GLN A 185 -5.61 16.12 -16.95
C GLN A 185 -5.84 14.60 -16.82
N THR A 186 -5.02 13.95 -16.00
CA THR A 186 -5.02 12.49 -15.83
C THR A 186 -5.57 12.12 -14.46
N ALA A 187 -6.57 11.23 -14.46
CA ALA A 187 -7.01 10.55 -13.25
C ALA A 187 -6.28 9.21 -13.14
N THR A 188 -5.63 9.00 -12.00
CA THR A 188 -4.98 7.73 -11.64
C THR A 188 -5.79 7.04 -10.55
N ILE A 189 -6.04 5.75 -10.73
CA ILE A 189 -6.78 4.92 -9.79
C ILE A 189 -5.84 3.83 -9.30
N LEU A 190 -5.81 3.64 -7.99
CA LEU A 190 -4.93 2.69 -7.31
C LEU A 190 -5.79 1.77 -6.43
N ARG A 191 -5.75 0.46 -6.69
CA ARG A 191 -6.45 -0.54 -5.87
C ARG A 191 -5.49 -1.59 -5.38
#